data_AF-A0A7K7G4C6-F1
#
_entry.id   AF-A0A7K7G4C6-F1
#
_cell.length_a   1.000
_cell.length_b   1.000
_cell.length_c   1.000
_cell.angle_alpha   90.00
_cell.angle_beta   90.00
_cell.angle_gamma   90.00
#
_symmetry.space_group_name_H-M   'P 1'
#
loop_
_entity.id
_entity.type
_entity.pdbx_description
1 polymer ?
#
loop_
_entity_poly.entity_id
_entity_poly.type
_entity_poly.pdbx_seq_one_letter_code
_entity_poly.pdbx_strand_id
1 'polypeptide(L)'
;GGAVKGGRGRKEGRKGRAGAMRAEEPLALAAPRAGGEAEAEAPGEERSGGSCCSSERLVINISGLRFETQLRTLSIFPDTLLGDPSRRVRYFDPLRNEYFFDRNRPSFDGILYFYQSGGKLRRPVNVSIDVFADEIRFYQLGEEAMERFREDEGFIKEEEKPLPRNEFQRQVWLIFEYPESSSSARAIAIVSVLVILISIITFCLETLPEFRDEREMPVPLPPQGGGLNGTPGDSPPMQPASSLADPFFIIETTCVIWFTFELLVRFFACPSKPEFSRNIMNIIDIVAIIPYFITLGTELAHEQQQPGAGSSNGGGGQQQAMSLAILRVIRLVRVFRIFKLSRHSKGLQILGQTLKASMRELGLLIFFLFIGVILFSSAVYFAEADDPESHFSSIPDAFWWAVVTMTTVGYGDMRPVTVGGKIVGSLCAIAGVLTIALPVPVIVSNFNYFYHRETDHEEQ
;
A
#
# COMPACT_ATOMS: atom_id res chain seq x y z
N GLY A 1 -72.34 -40.88 -13.44
CA GLY A 1 -72.97 -40.20 -14.59
C GLY A 1 -72.07 -39.07 -15.06
N GLY A 2 -71.95 -38.92 -16.39
CA GLY A 2 -71.32 -37.80 -17.14
C GLY A 2 -69.78 -37.78 -17.13
N ALA A 3 -69.00 -38.20 -18.15
CA ALA A 3 -68.86 -37.80 -19.56
C ALA A 3 -68.33 -36.34 -19.74
N VAL A 4 -67.33 -35.96 -20.57
CA VAL A 4 -66.56 -36.58 -21.69
C VAL A 4 -65.49 -35.56 -22.21
N LYS A 5 -64.53 -36.01 -23.06
CA LYS A 5 -63.61 -35.29 -24.02
C LYS A 5 -62.32 -34.66 -23.43
N GLY A 6 -61.13 -34.69 -24.05
CA GLY A 6 -60.54 -35.14 -25.33
C GLY A 6 -59.06 -34.67 -25.30
N GLY A 7 -58.03 -35.39 -25.79
CA GLY A 7 -57.66 -35.50 -27.20
C GLY A 7 -56.42 -34.66 -27.58
N ARG A 8 -55.22 -35.30 -27.55
CA ARG A 8 -53.91 -35.09 -28.24
C ARG A 8 -53.59 -33.77 -29.01
N GLY A 9 -52.33 -33.28 -28.87
CA GLY A 9 -51.66 -32.47 -29.92
C GLY A 9 -50.35 -31.70 -29.58
N ARG A 10 -49.20 -32.39 -29.66
CA ARG A 10 -47.77 -32.05 -29.98
C ARG A 10 -47.18 -30.60 -30.06
N LYS A 11 -45.83 -30.59 -29.80
CA LYS A 11 -44.70 -29.67 -30.16
C LYS A 11 -44.46 -28.47 -29.22
N GLU A 12 -43.26 -28.00 -28.87
CA GLU A 12 -41.84 -28.15 -29.27
C GLU A 12 -40.98 -27.66 -28.06
N GLY A 13 -39.83 -28.24 -27.74
CA GLY A 13 -38.53 -27.61 -28.01
C GLY A 13 -37.85 -26.98 -26.76
N ARG A 14 -36.53 -27.19 -26.61
CA ARG A 14 -35.56 -26.62 -25.64
C ARG A 14 -35.49 -27.20 -24.21
N LYS A 15 -34.48 -28.03 -23.96
CA LYS A 15 -33.83 -28.21 -22.65
C LYS A 15 -32.33 -27.93 -22.80
N GLY A 16 -31.86 -26.85 -22.18
CA GLY A 16 -30.45 -26.64 -21.87
C GLY A 16 -30.15 -27.21 -20.49
N ARG A 17 -29.03 -27.92 -20.34
CA ARG A 17 -28.51 -28.34 -19.03
C ARG A 17 -26.98 -28.26 -19.03
N ALA A 18 -26.49 -27.64 -17.95
CA ALA A 18 -25.27 -27.90 -17.21
C ALA A 18 -23.90 -27.68 -17.89
N GLY A 19 -23.26 -26.55 -17.56
CA GLY A 19 -21.80 -26.40 -17.59
C GLY A 19 -21.20 -26.72 -16.22
N ALA A 20 -20.28 -27.68 -16.17
CA ALA A 20 -19.34 -27.89 -15.09
C ALA A 20 -17.93 -27.58 -15.64
N MET A 21 -17.24 -26.62 -15.02
CA MET A 21 -15.94 -26.11 -15.44
C MET A 21 -14.85 -26.95 -14.74
N ARG A 22 -13.97 -27.57 -15.52
CA ARG A 22 -12.78 -28.31 -15.06
C ARG A 22 -11.55 -27.68 -15.70
N ALA A 23 -10.46 -27.62 -14.93
CA ALA A 23 -9.21 -26.92 -15.18
C ALA A 23 -8.50 -27.33 -16.49
N GLU A 24 -7.85 -26.35 -17.15
CA GLU A 24 -6.98 -26.56 -18.30
C GLU A 24 -5.49 -26.58 -17.92
N GLU A 25 -4.77 -27.58 -18.42
CA GLU A 25 -3.30 -27.61 -18.60
C GLU A 25 -2.96 -27.20 -20.05
N PRO A 26 -1.82 -26.55 -20.32
CA PRO A 26 -1.48 -26.06 -21.67
C PRO A 26 -0.85 -27.15 -22.58
N LEU A 27 -1.34 -27.20 -23.82
CA LEU A 27 -0.91 -28.08 -24.89
C LEU A 27 0.51 -27.80 -25.42
N ALA A 28 1.27 -28.87 -25.65
CA ALA A 28 2.47 -28.93 -26.48
C ALA A 28 2.11 -28.79 -27.98
N LEU A 29 2.81 -27.92 -28.70
CA LEU A 29 2.69 -27.76 -30.15
C LEU A 29 3.63 -28.73 -30.88
N ALA A 30 3.04 -29.57 -31.74
CA ALA A 30 3.71 -30.55 -32.58
C ALA A 30 4.19 -29.92 -33.92
N ALA A 31 5.29 -30.46 -34.43
CA ALA A 31 5.93 -30.11 -35.71
C ALA A 31 5.09 -30.53 -36.95
N PRO A 32 5.24 -29.86 -38.11
CA PRO A 32 4.61 -30.31 -39.35
C PRO A 32 5.48 -31.31 -40.12
N ARG A 33 4.79 -32.27 -40.76
CA ARG A 33 5.30 -33.39 -41.55
C ARG A 33 5.83 -32.96 -42.91
N ALA A 34 6.86 -33.67 -43.36
CA ALA A 34 7.43 -33.62 -44.70
C ALA A 34 6.48 -34.21 -45.76
N GLY A 35 6.33 -33.51 -46.88
CA GLY A 35 5.88 -34.03 -48.16
C GLY A 35 6.98 -33.75 -49.18
N GLY A 36 7.39 -34.77 -49.93
CA GLY A 36 8.42 -34.65 -50.97
C GLY A 36 7.85 -34.23 -52.31
N GLU A 37 8.68 -33.63 -53.16
CA GLU A 37 8.59 -33.72 -54.63
C GLU A 37 9.88 -33.21 -55.29
N ALA A 38 10.40 -34.07 -56.19
CA ALA A 38 11.13 -33.88 -57.45
C ALA A 38 12.28 -32.86 -57.62
N GLU A 39 13.38 -33.39 -58.15
CA GLU A 39 14.52 -32.72 -58.78
C GLU A 39 14.13 -31.87 -60.01
N ALA A 40 14.77 -30.71 -60.16
CA ALA A 40 15.03 -30.07 -61.45
C ALA A 40 16.39 -29.34 -61.37
N GLU A 41 17.27 -29.65 -62.32
CA GLU A 41 18.65 -29.15 -62.42
C GLU A 41 18.76 -28.00 -63.45
N ALA A 42 19.78 -27.15 -63.24
CA ALA A 42 20.47 -26.20 -64.15
C ALA A 42 20.33 -24.68 -63.85
N PRO A 43 21.33 -23.84 -64.20
CA PRO A 43 22.79 -24.04 -64.22
C PRO A 43 23.58 -22.90 -63.50
N GLY A 44 24.91 -23.08 -63.45
CA GLY A 44 25.91 -22.33 -62.67
C GLY A 44 25.88 -20.80 -62.64
N GLU A 45 26.17 -20.28 -61.45
CA GLU A 45 26.87 -19.01 -61.24
C GLU A 45 27.94 -19.22 -60.16
N GLU A 46 29.15 -18.77 -60.47
CA GLU A 46 30.36 -18.90 -59.65
C GLU A 46 30.19 -18.24 -58.27
N ARG A 47 30.08 -19.04 -57.20
CA ARG A 47 30.32 -18.56 -55.84
C ARG A 47 31.78 -18.70 -55.49
N SER A 48 32.47 -17.57 -55.63
CA SER A 48 33.72 -17.24 -54.95
C SER A 48 33.67 -17.62 -53.46
N GLY A 49 34.83 -18.03 -52.93
CA GLY A 49 35.05 -18.72 -51.67
C GLY A 49 34.22 -18.24 -50.46
N GLY A 50 33.51 -19.18 -49.86
CA GLY A 50 32.81 -19.01 -48.58
C GLY A 50 32.80 -20.33 -47.81
N SER A 51 33.97 -20.93 -47.59
CA SER A 51 34.11 -22.16 -46.81
C SER A 51 34.62 -21.86 -45.40
N CYS A 52 33.85 -22.29 -44.39
CA CYS A 52 34.34 -22.80 -43.10
C CYS A 52 34.61 -21.89 -41.87
N CYS A 53 34.06 -20.67 -41.76
CA CYS A 53 34.20 -19.90 -40.49
C CYS A 53 33.14 -20.19 -39.41
N SER A 54 32.20 -21.11 -39.63
CA SER A 54 31.03 -21.27 -38.74
C SER A 54 31.26 -22.08 -37.46
N SER A 55 32.41 -22.75 -37.31
CA SER A 55 32.66 -23.70 -36.21
C SER A 55 33.99 -23.47 -35.46
N GLU A 56 34.64 -22.32 -35.64
CA GLU A 56 35.86 -22.00 -34.90
C GLU A 56 35.57 -21.92 -33.39
N ARG A 57 36.33 -22.68 -32.59
CA ARG A 57 36.20 -22.74 -31.13
C ARG A 57 37.27 -21.86 -30.50
N LEU A 58 36.89 -21.10 -29.49
CA LEU A 58 37.80 -20.29 -28.69
C LEU A 58 37.88 -20.86 -27.29
N VAL A 59 39.08 -20.82 -26.73
CA VAL A 59 39.34 -21.16 -25.33
C VAL A 59 39.44 -19.86 -24.54
N ILE A 60 38.69 -19.76 -23.44
CA ILE A 60 38.73 -18.64 -22.50
C ILE A 60 39.14 -19.19 -21.15
N ASN A 61 40.27 -18.72 -20.63
CA ASN A 61 40.85 -19.15 -19.37
C ASN A 61 40.64 -18.06 -18.31
N ILE A 62 39.83 -18.37 -17.29
CA ILE A 62 39.53 -17.48 -16.15
C ILE A 62 40.30 -17.97 -14.94
N SER A 63 41.42 -17.31 -14.61
CA SER A 63 42.32 -17.66 -13.50
C SER A 63 42.56 -19.17 -13.34
N GLY A 64 42.80 -19.86 -14.46
CA GLY A 64 43.07 -21.29 -14.55
C GLY A 64 41.88 -22.19 -14.88
N LEU A 65 40.64 -21.69 -14.82
CA LEU A 65 39.45 -22.43 -15.27
C LEU A 65 39.22 -22.20 -16.76
N ARG A 66 39.28 -23.27 -17.55
CA ARG A 66 39.09 -23.18 -18.99
C ARG A 66 37.63 -23.37 -19.39
N PHE A 67 37.16 -22.45 -20.21
CA PHE A 67 35.88 -22.48 -20.88
C PHE A 67 36.10 -22.55 -22.39
N GLU A 68 35.18 -23.21 -23.08
CA GLU A 68 35.24 -23.34 -24.54
C GLU A 68 33.89 -22.96 -25.13
N THR A 69 33.90 -22.14 -26.18
CA THR A 69 32.69 -21.76 -26.91
C THR A 69 33.02 -21.56 -28.39
N GLN A 70 32.00 -21.34 -29.21
CA GLN A 70 32.16 -21.09 -30.64
C GLN A 70 32.23 -19.58 -30.89
N LEU A 71 33.00 -19.17 -31.91
CA LEU A 71 33.11 -17.76 -32.30
C LEU A 71 31.75 -17.15 -32.56
N ARG A 72 30.87 -17.88 -33.27
CA ARG A 72 29.50 -17.46 -33.56
C ARG A 72 28.68 -17.12 -32.32
N THR A 73 28.92 -17.80 -31.19
CA THR A 73 28.20 -17.56 -29.93
C THR A 73 28.57 -16.19 -29.35
N LEU A 74 29.86 -15.82 -29.40
CA LEU A 74 30.32 -14.51 -28.95
C LEU A 74 29.87 -13.40 -29.90
N SER A 75 29.86 -13.66 -31.20
CA SER A 75 29.44 -12.72 -32.24
C SER A 75 27.95 -12.32 -32.17
N ILE A 76 27.13 -13.00 -31.36
CA ILE A 76 25.72 -12.60 -31.11
C ILE A 76 25.65 -11.19 -30.50
N PHE A 77 26.64 -10.83 -29.67
CA PHE A 77 26.70 -9.56 -28.97
C PHE A 77 27.99 -8.79 -29.30
N PRO A 78 28.08 -8.16 -30.49
CA PRO A 78 29.34 -7.59 -30.99
C PRO A 78 29.85 -6.40 -30.17
N ASP A 79 28.99 -5.69 -29.43
CA ASP A 79 29.37 -4.52 -28.65
C ASP A 79 30.03 -4.84 -27.29
N THR A 80 30.11 -6.12 -26.95
CA THR A 80 30.67 -6.61 -25.68
C THR A 80 32.18 -6.85 -25.77
N LEU A 81 32.86 -6.99 -24.62
CA LEU A 81 34.30 -7.25 -24.60
C LEU A 81 34.66 -8.53 -25.36
N LEU A 82 33.90 -9.61 -25.16
CA LEU A 82 34.18 -10.90 -25.80
C LEU A 82 33.65 -10.97 -27.23
N GLY A 83 32.60 -10.23 -27.57
CA GLY A 83 32.05 -10.18 -28.94
C GLY A 83 32.91 -9.38 -29.91
N ASP A 84 33.53 -8.29 -29.44
CA ASP A 84 34.39 -7.41 -30.25
C ASP A 84 35.82 -7.99 -30.38
N PRO A 85 36.27 -8.39 -31.60
CA PRO A 85 37.63 -8.88 -31.82
C PRO A 85 38.71 -7.89 -31.36
N SER A 86 38.48 -6.59 -31.55
CA SER A 86 39.44 -5.53 -31.24
C SER A 86 39.61 -5.33 -29.72
N ARG A 87 38.58 -5.65 -28.93
CA ARG A 87 38.63 -5.56 -27.46
C ARG A 87 39.25 -6.82 -26.85
N ARG A 88 38.84 -8.01 -27.30
CA ARG A 88 39.34 -9.27 -26.73
C ARG A 88 40.79 -9.57 -27.09
N VAL A 89 41.30 -9.09 -28.24
CA VAL A 89 42.70 -9.38 -28.68
C VAL A 89 43.75 -9.02 -27.63
N ARG A 90 43.47 -8.01 -26.79
CA ARG A 90 44.34 -7.60 -25.67
C ARG A 90 44.58 -8.71 -24.64
N TYR A 91 43.67 -9.68 -24.56
CA TYR A 91 43.70 -10.79 -23.60
C TYR A 91 44.17 -12.11 -24.23
N PHE A 92 44.55 -12.11 -25.51
CA PHE A 92 44.94 -13.33 -26.22
C PHE A 92 46.38 -13.73 -25.89
N ASP A 93 46.58 -14.97 -25.45
CA ASP A 93 47.89 -15.61 -25.29
C ASP A 93 48.21 -16.47 -26.54
N PRO A 94 49.13 -16.03 -27.41
CA PRO A 94 49.46 -16.75 -28.64
C PRO A 94 50.21 -18.07 -28.40
N LEU A 95 50.85 -18.25 -27.23
CA LEU A 95 51.58 -19.49 -26.92
C LEU A 95 50.62 -20.63 -26.56
N ARG A 96 49.48 -20.29 -25.97
CA ARG A 96 48.46 -21.24 -25.51
C ARG A 96 47.19 -21.26 -26.36
N ASN A 97 47.09 -20.32 -27.31
CA ASN A 97 45.92 -20.13 -28.16
C ASN A 97 44.62 -19.99 -27.33
N GLU A 98 44.68 -19.21 -26.25
CA GLU A 98 43.57 -18.97 -25.32
C GLU A 98 43.47 -17.49 -24.95
N TYR A 99 42.29 -17.03 -24.55
CA TYR A 99 42.10 -15.69 -23.96
C TYR A 99 42.19 -15.81 -22.44
N PHE A 100 43.13 -15.12 -21.81
CA PHE A 100 43.35 -15.19 -20.38
C PHE A 100 42.80 -13.97 -19.64
N PHE A 101 42.01 -14.22 -18.60
CA PHE A 101 41.47 -13.22 -17.68
C PHE A 101 41.79 -13.60 -16.24
N ASP A 102 42.44 -12.70 -15.51
CA ASP A 102 42.68 -12.88 -14.07
C ASP A 102 41.51 -12.30 -13.25
N ARG A 103 40.40 -13.05 -13.17
CA ARG A 103 39.10 -12.57 -12.66
C ARG A 103 38.33 -13.64 -11.89
N ASN A 104 37.15 -13.26 -11.37
CA ASN A 104 36.32 -14.13 -10.56
C ASN A 104 35.82 -15.36 -11.35
N ARG A 105 36.37 -16.53 -11.01
CA ARG A 105 36.09 -17.79 -11.73
C ARG A 105 34.60 -18.17 -11.73
N PRO A 106 33.91 -18.19 -10.56
CA PRO A 106 32.52 -18.63 -10.53
C PRO A 106 31.57 -17.73 -11.33
N SER A 107 31.86 -16.45 -11.47
CA SER A 107 31.01 -15.51 -12.21
C SER A 107 30.95 -15.81 -13.71
N PHE A 108 32.02 -16.37 -14.27
CA PHE A 108 32.11 -16.53 -15.72
C PHE A 108 31.09 -17.53 -16.30
N ASP A 109 30.58 -18.46 -15.50
CA ASP A 109 29.47 -19.34 -15.91
C ASP A 109 28.25 -18.52 -16.34
N GLY A 110 27.87 -17.51 -15.55
CA GLY A 110 26.75 -16.61 -15.87
C GLY A 110 27.04 -15.73 -17.09
N ILE A 111 28.27 -15.23 -17.21
CA ILE A 111 28.70 -14.41 -18.35
C ILE A 111 28.70 -15.21 -19.65
N LEU A 112 29.21 -16.44 -19.65
CA LEU A 112 29.23 -17.27 -20.85
C LEU A 112 27.82 -17.73 -21.23
N TYR A 113 27.00 -18.08 -20.23
CA TYR A 113 25.61 -18.46 -20.44
C TYR A 113 24.79 -17.34 -21.08
N PHE A 114 25.09 -16.07 -20.79
CA PHE A 114 24.45 -14.92 -21.46
C PHE A 114 24.59 -15.00 -22.98
N TYR A 115 25.77 -15.31 -23.51
CA TYR A 115 25.96 -15.49 -24.96
C TYR A 115 25.25 -16.75 -25.47
N GLN A 116 25.36 -17.86 -24.74
CA GLN A 116 24.79 -19.15 -25.17
C GLN A 116 23.25 -19.14 -25.21
N SER A 117 22.63 -18.42 -24.29
CA SER A 117 21.17 -18.32 -24.16
C SER A 117 20.56 -17.22 -25.02
N GLY A 118 21.39 -16.40 -25.68
CA GLY A 118 20.93 -15.25 -26.45
C GLY A 118 20.45 -14.08 -25.58
N GLY A 119 21.01 -13.91 -24.39
CA GLY A 119 20.82 -12.71 -23.56
C GLY A 119 20.26 -12.95 -22.15
N LYS A 120 20.11 -14.20 -21.69
CA LYS A 120 19.67 -14.47 -20.32
C LYS A 120 20.85 -14.39 -19.36
N LEU A 121 20.78 -13.47 -18.42
CA LEU A 121 21.82 -13.25 -17.41
C LEU A 121 21.31 -13.75 -16.05
N ARG A 122 22.01 -14.73 -15.47
CA ARG A 122 21.69 -15.29 -14.15
C ARG A 122 22.96 -15.33 -13.31
N ARG A 123 22.90 -14.73 -12.12
CA ARG A 123 24.00 -14.79 -11.17
C ARG A 123 24.10 -16.18 -10.55
N PRO A 124 25.30 -16.77 -10.48
CA PRO A 124 25.53 -17.97 -9.69
C PRO A 124 25.24 -17.72 -8.21
N VAL A 125 24.50 -18.62 -7.56
CA VAL A 125 24.03 -18.45 -6.16
C VAL A 125 25.16 -18.28 -5.13
N ASN A 126 26.37 -18.76 -5.46
CA ASN A 126 27.57 -18.68 -4.64
C ASN A 126 28.41 -17.41 -4.88
N VAL A 127 27.95 -16.49 -5.74
CA VAL A 127 28.61 -15.22 -6.03
C VAL A 127 27.75 -14.09 -5.50
N SER A 128 28.35 -13.12 -4.79
CA SER A 128 27.62 -11.95 -4.30
C SER A 128 27.21 -11.02 -5.45
N ILE A 129 26.17 -10.21 -5.21
CA ILE A 129 25.56 -9.36 -6.24
C ILE A 129 26.56 -8.32 -6.78
N ASP A 130 27.30 -7.68 -5.88
CA ASP A 130 28.34 -6.69 -6.17
C ASP A 130 29.45 -7.26 -7.05
N VAL A 131 29.98 -8.43 -6.70
CA VAL A 131 31.03 -9.11 -7.48
C VAL A 131 30.52 -9.44 -8.88
N PHE A 132 29.31 -9.99 -8.99
CA PHE A 132 28.76 -10.33 -10.30
C PHE A 132 28.45 -9.08 -11.14
N ALA A 133 27.94 -8.00 -10.52
CA ALA A 133 27.73 -6.71 -11.18
C ALA A 133 29.03 -6.14 -11.76
N ASP A 134 30.14 -6.25 -11.03
CA ASP A 134 31.45 -5.80 -11.50
C ASP A 134 31.96 -6.65 -12.67
N GLU A 135 31.66 -7.94 -12.71
CA GLU A 135 31.96 -8.79 -13.87
C GLU A 135 31.11 -8.41 -15.08
N ILE A 136 29.80 -8.14 -14.91
CA ILE A 136 28.93 -7.65 -16.00
C ILE A 136 29.47 -6.34 -16.59
N ARG A 137 29.90 -5.41 -15.74
CA ARG A 137 30.55 -4.15 -16.16
C ARG A 137 31.86 -4.41 -16.90
N PHE A 138 32.72 -5.28 -16.36
CA PHE A 138 34.01 -5.58 -16.96
C PHE A 138 33.87 -6.22 -18.36
N TYR A 139 33.00 -7.20 -18.51
CA TYR A 139 32.74 -7.85 -19.80
C TYR A 139 31.89 -6.98 -20.74
N GLN A 140 31.48 -5.79 -20.30
CA GLN A 140 30.79 -4.78 -21.09
C GLN A 140 29.52 -5.36 -21.72
N LEU A 141 28.70 -6.08 -20.95
CA LEU A 141 27.47 -6.69 -21.47
C LEU A 141 26.38 -5.67 -21.86
N GLY A 142 26.59 -4.39 -21.54
CA GLY A 142 25.71 -3.27 -21.87
C GLY A 142 24.76 -2.88 -20.73
N GLU A 143 24.25 -1.66 -20.79
CA GLU A 143 23.32 -1.13 -19.80
C GLU A 143 22.00 -1.90 -19.76
N GLU A 144 21.47 -2.34 -20.92
CA GLU A 144 20.24 -3.14 -20.98
C GLU A 144 20.36 -4.47 -20.24
N ALA A 145 21.51 -5.15 -20.34
CA ALA A 145 21.78 -6.38 -19.61
C ALA A 145 21.94 -6.12 -18.10
N MET A 146 22.58 -5.01 -17.73
CA MET A 146 22.72 -4.58 -16.34
C MET A 146 21.37 -4.23 -15.71
N GLU A 147 20.50 -3.51 -16.43
CA GLU A 147 19.16 -3.15 -15.98
C GLU A 147 18.30 -4.41 -15.78
N ARG A 148 18.28 -5.33 -16.75
CA ARG A 148 17.57 -6.61 -16.60
C ARG A 148 18.10 -7.45 -15.45
N PHE A 149 19.42 -7.49 -15.24
CA PHE A 149 20.02 -8.17 -14.10
C PHE A 149 19.56 -7.56 -12.77
N ARG A 150 19.56 -6.22 -12.68
CA ARG A 150 19.07 -5.50 -11.51
C ARG A 150 17.60 -5.83 -11.23
N GLU A 151 16.74 -5.77 -12.24
CA GLU A 151 15.33 -6.09 -12.11
C GLU A 151 15.10 -7.55 -11.65
N ASP A 152 15.81 -8.51 -12.24
CA ASP A 152 15.73 -9.94 -11.89
C ASP A 152 16.24 -10.26 -10.48
N GLU A 153 17.22 -9.50 -9.98
CA GLU A 153 17.70 -9.58 -8.59
C GLU A 153 16.81 -8.80 -7.61
N GLY A 154 15.76 -8.13 -8.10
CA GLY A 154 14.79 -7.41 -7.28
C GLY A 154 15.18 -5.95 -6.98
N PHE A 155 16.18 -5.40 -7.67
CA PHE A 155 16.46 -3.96 -7.69
C PHE A 155 15.51 -3.27 -8.66
N ILE A 156 14.45 -2.69 -8.12
CA ILE A 156 13.51 -1.86 -8.89
C ILE A 156 14.20 -0.52 -9.16
N LYS A 157 14.28 -0.11 -10.43
CA LYS A 157 14.78 1.22 -10.82
C LYS A 157 14.00 2.29 -10.06
N GLU A 158 14.71 3.16 -9.35
CA GLU A 158 14.09 4.30 -8.68
C GLU A 158 13.32 5.12 -9.73
N GLU A 159 12.02 5.35 -9.49
CA GLU A 159 11.31 6.37 -10.23
C GLU A 159 11.99 7.71 -9.92
N GLU A 160 12.71 8.27 -10.89
CA GLU A 160 13.30 9.60 -10.78
C GLU A 160 12.18 10.59 -10.45
N LYS A 161 12.21 11.10 -9.21
CA LYS A 161 11.19 12.02 -8.74
C LYS A 161 11.31 13.32 -9.55
N PRO A 162 10.28 13.72 -10.32
CA PRO A 162 10.39 14.89 -11.16
C PRO A 162 10.64 16.13 -10.29
N LEU A 163 11.61 16.95 -10.69
CA LEU A 163 11.88 18.23 -10.03
C LEU A 163 11.22 19.38 -10.80
N PRO A 164 10.78 20.45 -10.11
CA PRO A 164 10.31 21.65 -10.79
C PRO A 164 11.40 22.24 -11.68
N ARG A 165 11.02 22.72 -12.87
CA ARG A 165 11.97 23.31 -13.84
C ARG A 165 12.53 24.65 -13.41
N ASN A 166 11.78 25.42 -12.63
CA ASN A 166 12.19 26.73 -12.15
C ASN A 166 13.03 26.59 -10.88
N GLU A 167 14.21 27.20 -10.86
CA GLU A 167 15.16 27.16 -9.73
C GLU A 167 14.53 27.59 -8.40
N PHE A 168 13.72 28.64 -8.39
CA PHE A 168 13.06 29.08 -7.15
C PHE A 168 12.04 28.04 -6.65
N GLN A 169 11.21 27.51 -7.55
CA GLN A 169 10.24 26.46 -7.20
C GLN A 169 10.94 25.19 -6.74
N ARG A 170 12.05 24.83 -7.41
CA ARG A 170 12.89 23.69 -7.04
C ARG A 170 13.44 23.85 -5.64
N GLN A 171 13.99 25.02 -5.29
CA GLN A 171 14.51 25.27 -3.95
C GLN A 171 13.42 25.17 -2.88
N VAL A 172 12.25 25.77 -3.12
CA VAL A 172 11.11 25.70 -2.19
C VAL A 172 10.61 24.26 -2.05
N TRP A 173 10.49 23.54 -3.17
CA TRP A 173 10.08 22.14 -3.20
C TRP A 173 11.04 21.26 -2.41
N LEU A 174 12.35 21.43 -2.60
CA LEU A 174 13.37 20.68 -1.85
C LEU A 174 13.25 20.90 -0.35
N ILE A 175 13.05 22.15 0.09
CA ILE A 175 12.94 22.49 1.51
C ILE A 175 11.69 21.89 2.17
N PHE A 176 10.55 21.88 1.49
CA PHE A 176 9.27 21.44 2.07
C PHE A 176 8.94 19.96 1.84
N GLU A 177 9.48 19.33 0.79
CA GLU A 177 9.22 17.93 0.44
C GLU A 177 10.30 16.99 0.98
N TYR A 178 11.57 17.43 0.98
CA TYR A 178 12.72 16.60 1.34
C TYR A 178 13.49 17.19 2.54
N PRO A 179 13.21 16.72 3.77
CA PRO A 179 13.90 17.19 4.98
C PRO A 179 15.43 17.09 4.90
N GLU A 180 15.96 16.08 4.19
CA GLU A 180 17.40 15.87 4.05
C GLU A 180 18.11 16.83 3.06
N SER A 181 17.35 17.66 2.34
CA SER A 181 17.94 18.56 1.34
C SER A 181 18.82 19.65 1.93
N SER A 182 18.56 20.10 3.16
CA SER A 182 19.30 21.19 3.82
C SER A 182 19.02 21.25 5.32
N SER A 183 19.91 21.90 6.09
CA SER A 183 19.67 22.15 7.53
C SER A 183 18.39 22.95 7.78
N SER A 184 18.05 23.89 6.90
CA SER A 184 16.78 24.63 6.95
C SER A 184 15.57 23.73 6.71
N ALA A 185 15.67 22.77 5.79
CA ALA A 185 14.60 21.79 5.55
C ALA A 185 14.39 20.90 6.78
N ARG A 186 15.47 20.45 7.42
CA ARG A 186 15.40 19.71 8.70
C ARG A 186 14.73 20.53 9.79
N ALA A 187 15.06 21.81 9.92
CA ALA A 187 14.44 22.70 10.91
C ALA A 187 12.93 22.85 10.67
N ILE A 188 12.50 23.07 9.42
CA ILE A 188 11.08 23.16 9.05
C ILE A 188 10.36 21.83 9.33
N ALA A 189 10.98 20.69 8.99
CA ALA A 189 10.42 19.38 9.28
C ALA A 189 10.21 19.15 10.80
N ILE A 190 11.17 19.56 11.64
CA ILE A 190 11.04 19.49 13.10
C ILE A 190 9.86 20.36 13.58
N VAL A 191 9.74 21.59 13.08
CA VAL A 191 8.61 22.47 13.41
C VAL A 191 7.28 21.83 13.00
N SER A 192 7.19 21.27 11.79
CA SER A 192 5.98 20.59 11.33
C SER A 192 5.61 19.40 12.21
N VAL A 193 6.58 18.59 12.64
CA VAL A 193 6.33 17.49 13.59
C VAL A 193 5.82 18.02 14.94
N LEU A 194 6.41 19.08 15.48
CA LEU A 194 5.95 19.70 16.73
C LEU A 194 4.51 20.23 16.62
N VAL A 195 4.18 20.92 15.53
CA VAL A 195 2.81 21.41 15.28
C VAL A 195 1.82 20.24 15.19
N ILE A 196 2.19 19.13 14.53
CA ILE A 196 1.36 17.92 14.49
C ILE A 196 1.13 17.38 15.92
N LEU A 197 2.18 17.23 16.72
CA LEU A 197 2.07 16.73 18.09
C LEU A 197 1.21 17.63 18.98
N ILE A 198 1.44 18.96 18.94
CA ILE A 198 0.62 19.94 19.67
C ILE A 198 -0.84 19.82 19.25
N SER A 199 -1.10 19.71 17.95
CA SER A 199 -2.45 19.56 17.44
C SER A 199 -3.11 18.32 18.06
N ILE A 200 -2.46 17.15 18.00
CA ILE A 200 -2.96 15.86 18.53
C ILE A 200 -3.24 15.96 20.03
N ILE A 201 -2.28 16.46 20.82
CA ILE A 201 -2.43 16.63 22.26
C ILE A 201 -3.64 17.52 22.57
N THR A 202 -3.78 18.65 21.87
CA THR A 202 -4.89 19.59 22.04
C THR A 202 -6.25 18.92 21.80
N PHE A 203 -6.36 18.05 20.79
CA PHE A 203 -7.60 17.29 20.55
C PHE A 203 -7.88 16.26 21.63
N CYS A 204 -6.85 15.57 22.15
CA CYS A 204 -7.04 14.67 23.28
C CYS A 204 -7.51 15.45 24.52
N LEU A 205 -6.91 16.60 24.81
CA LEU A 205 -7.29 17.46 25.92
C LEU A 205 -8.73 17.99 25.78
N GLU A 206 -9.17 18.35 24.58
CA GLU A 206 -10.55 18.79 24.33
C GLU A 206 -11.61 17.72 24.65
N THR A 207 -11.22 16.44 24.70
CA THR A 207 -12.14 15.34 25.08
C THR A 207 -12.25 15.09 26.58
N LEU A 208 -11.41 15.72 27.41
CA LEU A 208 -11.43 15.54 28.86
C LEU A 208 -12.66 16.22 29.49
N PRO A 209 -13.30 15.58 30.48
CA PRO A 209 -14.51 16.12 31.12
C PRO A 209 -14.26 17.48 31.78
N GLU A 210 -13.08 17.68 32.36
CA GLU A 210 -12.70 18.93 33.05
C GLU A 210 -12.74 20.16 32.12
N PHE A 211 -12.42 19.99 30.84
CA PHE A 211 -12.45 21.05 29.84
C PHE A 211 -13.78 21.13 29.07
N ARG A 212 -14.65 20.11 29.23
CA ARG A 212 -15.96 20.03 28.58
C ARG A 212 -17.06 20.69 29.42
N ASP A 213 -17.02 20.50 30.74
CA ASP A 213 -18.04 20.99 31.67
C ASP A 213 -18.07 22.53 31.78
N GLU A 214 -16.95 23.22 31.54
CA GLU A 214 -16.91 24.69 31.46
C GLU A 214 -17.64 25.25 30.22
N ARG A 215 -17.81 24.45 29.15
CA ARG A 215 -18.50 24.85 27.90
C ARG A 215 -19.98 24.46 27.86
N GLU A 216 -20.37 23.39 28.55
CA GLU A 216 -21.74 22.87 28.57
C GLU A 216 -22.60 23.40 29.73
N MET A 217 -22.08 24.30 30.59
CA MET A 217 -22.87 24.96 31.64
C MET A 217 -24.15 25.59 31.06
N PRO A 218 -25.34 25.05 31.39
CA PRO A 218 -26.59 25.63 30.91
C PRO A 218 -26.70 27.04 31.49
N VAL A 219 -26.96 28.00 30.62
CA VAL A 219 -27.46 29.33 31.00
C VAL A 219 -28.51 29.13 32.11
N PRO A 220 -28.36 29.72 33.31
CA PRO A 220 -29.41 29.66 34.31
C PRO A 220 -30.68 30.21 33.67
N LEU A 221 -31.74 29.40 33.62
CA LEU A 221 -33.05 29.81 33.13
C LEU A 221 -33.40 31.20 33.72
N PRO A 222 -33.96 32.14 32.94
CA PRO A 222 -34.41 33.40 33.50
C PRO A 222 -35.43 33.08 34.61
N PRO A 223 -35.39 33.79 35.75
CA PRO A 223 -36.33 33.53 36.83
C PRO A 223 -37.74 33.74 36.28
N GLN A 224 -38.49 32.65 36.12
CA GLN A 224 -39.93 32.75 35.93
C GLN A 224 -40.49 33.37 37.21
N GLY A 225 -41.02 34.58 37.08
CA GLY A 225 -41.49 35.37 38.20
C GLY A 225 -42.52 34.62 39.04
N GLY A 226 -42.36 34.72 40.37
CA GLY A 226 -43.38 34.30 41.33
C GLY A 226 -42.87 34.04 42.75
N GLY A 227 -42.40 35.07 43.45
CA GLY A 227 -42.15 34.96 44.90
C GLY A 227 -41.28 36.08 45.46
N LEU A 228 -41.88 37.00 46.21
CA LEU A 228 -41.27 38.16 46.85
C LEU A 228 -40.35 37.76 48.02
N ASN A 229 -39.25 38.50 48.20
CA ASN A 229 -38.21 38.43 49.25
C ASN A 229 -36.98 37.55 48.95
N GLY A 230 -36.00 38.13 48.28
CA GLY A 230 -34.61 37.68 48.27
C GLY A 230 -33.71 38.81 47.78
N THR A 231 -32.68 39.17 48.55
CA THR A 231 -31.67 40.18 48.21
C THR A 231 -31.08 39.94 46.81
N PRO A 232 -30.88 40.98 45.98
CA PRO A 232 -30.27 40.80 44.67
C PRO A 232 -28.81 40.41 44.88
N GLY A 233 -28.48 39.16 44.56
CA GLY A 233 -27.09 38.74 44.39
C GLY A 233 -26.55 39.36 43.11
N ASP A 234 -25.60 40.27 43.25
CA ASP A 234 -24.71 40.74 42.17
C ASP A 234 -23.87 39.55 41.68
N SER A 235 -24.42 38.74 40.79
CA SER A 235 -23.61 37.93 39.87
C SER A 235 -23.66 38.60 38.51
N PRO A 236 -22.53 39.09 37.97
CA PRO A 236 -22.54 39.70 36.64
C PRO A 236 -23.01 38.66 35.62
N PRO A 237 -23.75 39.07 34.58
CA PRO A 237 -24.11 38.17 33.50
C PRO A 237 -22.81 37.66 32.87
N MET A 238 -22.53 36.37 33.04
CA MET A 238 -21.41 35.71 32.39
C MET A 238 -21.69 35.75 30.89
N GLN A 239 -21.07 36.72 30.20
CA GLN A 239 -21.12 36.80 28.75
C GLN A 239 -20.55 35.49 28.20
N PRO A 240 -21.17 34.87 27.18
CA PRO A 240 -20.57 33.72 26.52
C PRO A 240 -19.19 34.15 26.03
N ALA A 241 -18.15 33.49 26.53
CA ALA A 241 -16.79 33.75 26.08
C ALA A 241 -16.78 33.70 24.55
N SER A 242 -16.34 34.79 23.92
CA SER A 242 -16.21 34.84 22.46
C SER A 242 -15.40 33.63 22.02
N SER A 243 -15.88 32.86 21.03
CA SER A 243 -15.16 31.67 20.53
C SER A 243 -13.72 31.98 20.12
N LEU A 244 -13.45 33.22 19.74
CA LEU A 244 -12.13 33.76 19.39
C LEU A 244 -11.14 33.87 20.57
N ALA A 245 -11.62 33.84 21.82
CA ALA A 245 -10.79 33.89 23.03
C ALA A 245 -10.55 32.51 23.65
N ASP A 246 -11.19 31.46 23.12
CA ASP A 246 -11.00 30.10 23.58
C ASP A 246 -9.59 29.58 23.22
N PRO A 247 -8.76 29.18 24.21
CA PRO A 247 -7.40 28.72 23.95
C PRO A 247 -7.32 27.54 22.98
N PHE A 248 -8.28 26.61 23.03
CA PHE A 248 -8.31 25.46 22.13
C PHE A 248 -8.57 25.89 20.69
N PHE A 249 -9.54 26.79 20.47
CA PHE A 249 -9.80 27.38 19.15
C PHE A 249 -8.58 28.12 18.60
N ILE A 250 -7.87 28.91 19.43
CA ILE A 250 -6.65 29.64 19.00
C ILE A 250 -5.55 28.66 18.57
N ILE A 251 -5.29 27.63 19.39
CA ILE A 251 -4.27 26.62 19.09
C ILE A 251 -4.66 25.84 17.82
N GLU A 252 -5.90 25.38 17.71
CA GLU A 252 -6.38 24.66 16.53
C GLU A 252 -6.25 25.52 15.27
N THR A 253 -6.71 26.76 15.32
CA THR A 253 -6.62 27.73 14.21
C THR A 253 -5.16 27.92 13.79
N THR A 254 -4.25 28.11 14.75
CA THR A 254 -2.81 28.29 14.48
C THR A 254 -2.22 27.05 13.81
N CYS A 255 -2.53 25.85 14.30
CA CYS A 255 -2.08 24.59 13.70
C CYS A 255 -2.61 24.41 12.26
N VAL A 256 -3.88 24.72 12.02
CA VAL A 256 -4.50 24.59 10.69
C VAL A 256 -3.96 25.63 9.72
N ILE A 257 -3.65 26.85 10.18
CA ILE A 257 -2.95 27.85 9.38
C ILE A 257 -1.59 27.31 8.92
N TRP A 258 -0.81 26.71 9.83
CA TRP A 258 0.46 26.08 9.48
C TRP A 258 0.31 24.94 8.46
N PHE A 259 -0.65 24.02 8.68
CA PHE A 259 -0.90 22.92 7.74
C PHE A 259 -1.35 23.40 6.36
N THR A 260 -2.16 24.45 6.32
CA THR A 260 -2.65 25.06 5.10
C THR A 260 -1.50 25.76 4.38
N PHE A 261 -0.66 26.51 5.09
CA PHE A 261 0.55 27.12 4.55
C PHE A 261 1.46 26.08 3.90
N GLU A 262 1.77 25.01 4.63
CA GLU A 262 2.55 23.89 4.14
C GLU A 262 1.98 23.26 2.86
N LEU A 263 0.67 22.98 2.83
CA LEU A 263 -0.02 22.41 1.68
C LEU A 263 0.02 23.36 0.48
N LEU A 264 -0.23 24.65 0.69
CA LEU A 264 -0.22 25.66 -0.37
C LEU A 264 1.18 25.83 -0.96
N VAL A 265 2.20 25.96 -0.12
CA VAL A 265 3.59 26.09 -0.57
C VAL A 265 3.99 24.88 -1.43
N ARG A 266 3.70 23.66 -0.97
CA ARG A 266 3.96 22.44 -1.75
C ARG A 266 3.15 22.42 -3.04
N PHE A 267 1.87 22.75 -2.99
CA PHE A 267 1.03 22.79 -4.19
C PHE A 267 1.57 23.79 -5.22
N PHE A 268 2.01 24.98 -4.82
CA PHE A 268 2.55 25.99 -5.75
C PHE A 268 3.97 25.67 -6.25
N ALA A 269 4.77 24.94 -5.46
CA ALA A 269 6.13 24.55 -5.83
C ALA A 269 6.22 23.21 -6.58
N CYS A 270 5.17 22.37 -6.59
CA CYS A 270 5.24 21.01 -7.17
C CYS A 270 5.48 21.00 -8.69
N PRO A 271 6.14 19.95 -9.23
CA PRO A 271 6.39 19.80 -10.67
C PRO A 271 5.11 19.58 -11.49
N SER A 272 4.13 18.86 -10.93
CA SER A 272 2.90 18.45 -11.63
C SER A 272 1.71 18.48 -10.67
N LYS A 273 0.73 19.35 -10.96
CA LYS A 273 -0.46 19.55 -10.12
C LYS A 273 -1.39 18.33 -10.08
N PRO A 274 -1.69 17.65 -11.21
CA PRO A 274 -2.53 16.46 -11.19
C PRO A 274 -1.89 15.30 -10.41
N GLU A 275 -0.58 15.11 -10.59
CA GLU A 275 0.16 14.08 -9.87
C GLU A 275 0.22 14.38 -8.37
N PHE A 276 0.46 15.65 -8.00
CA PHE A 276 0.40 16.12 -6.62
C PHE A 276 -0.94 15.77 -5.97
N SER A 277 -2.07 16.01 -6.65
CA SER A 277 -3.40 15.75 -6.11
C SER A 277 -3.73 14.26 -5.95
N ARG A 278 -3.03 13.37 -6.67
CA ARG A 278 -3.22 11.90 -6.59
C ARG A 278 -2.29 11.23 -5.59
N ASN A 279 -1.28 11.94 -5.10
CA ASN A 279 -0.33 11.41 -4.13
C ASN A 279 -1.00 11.27 -2.75
N ILE A 280 -0.88 10.07 -2.15
CA ILE A 280 -1.47 9.71 -0.86
C ILE A 280 -1.06 10.66 0.28
N MET A 281 0.18 11.13 0.29
CA MET A 281 0.69 12.04 1.33
C MET A 281 -0.02 13.40 1.28
N ASN A 282 -0.28 13.89 0.07
CA ASN A 282 -0.97 15.16 -0.14
C ASN A 282 -2.48 15.03 0.14
N ILE A 283 -3.07 13.85 -0.10
CA ILE A 283 -4.45 13.56 0.32
C ILE A 283 -4.56 13.61 1.84
N ILE A 284 -3.61 13.03 2.57
CA ILE A 284 -3.56 13.10 4.04
C ILE A 284 -3.44 14.57 4.51
N ASP A 285 -2.61 15.37 3.86
CA ASP A 285 -2.47 16.80 4.16
C ASP A 285 -3.80 17.58 3.99
N ILE A 286 -4.59 17.23 2.96
CA ILE A 286 -5.92 17.81 2.71
C ILE A 286 -6.93 17.35 3.78
N VAL A 287 -7.00 16.04 4.05
CA VAL A 287 -7.93 15.46 5.04
C VAL A 287 -7.68 16.04 6.44
N ALA A 288 -6.43 16.39 6.77
CA ALA A 288 -6.08 16.98 8.06
C ALA A 288 -6.65 18.39 8.30
N ILE A 289 -6.94 19.17 7.25
CA ILE A 289 -7.45 20.56 7.38
C ILE A 289 -8.96 20.67 7.11
N ILE A 290 -9.53 19.75 6.33
CA ILE A 290 -10.95 19.74 5.96
C ILE A 290 -11.89 19.92 7.17
N PRO A 291 -11.72 19.22 8.30
CA PRO A 291 -12.65 19.33 9.43
C PRO A 291 -12.81 20.75 9.97
N TYR A 292 -11.72 21.52 10.01
CA TYR A 292 -11.73 22.90 10.49
C TYR A 292 -12.54 23.79 9.55
N PHE A 293 -12.27 23.73 8.24
CA PHE A 293 -12.98 24.54 7.26
C PHE A 293 -14.46 24.19 7.14
N ILE A 294 -14.82 22.90 7.27
CA ILE A 294 -16.24 22.51 7.32
C ILE A 294 -16.89 23.09 8.57
N THR A 295 -16.27 22.97 9.74
CA THR A 295 -16.83 23.50 11.01
C THR A 295 -17.04 25.01 10.92
N LEU A 296 -16.02 25.76 10.49
CA LEU A 296 -16.09 27.21 10.33
C LEU A 296 -17.17 27.61 9.29
N GLY A 297 -17.23 26.91 8.16
CA GLY A 297 -18.24 27.17 7.13
C GLY A 297 -19.67 26.92 7.61
N THR A 298 -19.90 25.87 8.41
CA THR A 298 -21.22 25.60 9.00
C THR A 298 -21.62 26.62 10.06
N GLU A 299 -20.67 27.11 10.86
CA GLU A 299 -20.92 28.13 11.88
C GLU A 299 -21.29 29.47 11.23
N LEU A 300 -20.53 29.91 10.22
CA LEU A 300 -20.80 31.14 9.47
C LEU A 300 -22.13 31.08 8.70
N ALA A 301 -22.45 29.94 8.10
CA ALA A 301 -23.72 29.75 7.40
C ALA A 301 -24.93 29.87 8.35
N HIS A 302 -24.76 29.43 9.60
CA HIS A 302 -25.81 29.49 10.62
C HIS A 302 -25.98 30.92 11.17
N GLU A 303 -24.90 31.69 11.33
CA GLU A 303 -24.98 33.12 11.69
C GLU A 303 -25.68 33.94 10.61
N GLN A 304 -25.43 33.67 9.34
CA GLN A 304 -26.01 34.43 8.22
C GLN A 304 -27.50 34.12 7.98
N GLN A 305 -28.02 33.02 8.53
CA GLN A 305 -29.46 32.70 8.54
C GLN A 305 -30.23 33.32 9.72
N GLN A 306 -29.56 34.08 10.61
CA GLN A 306 -30.20 34.87 11.65
C GLN A 306 -29.94 36.37 11.50
N PRO A 307 -30.57 37.03 10.50
CA PRO A 307 -31.07 38.38 10.72
C PRO A 307 -32.54 38.45 10.31
N GLY A 308 -33.43 38.27 11.30
CA GLY A 308 -34.82 38.77 11.30
C GLY A 308 -35.73 38.36 10.14
N ALA A 309 -36.53 37.31 10.34
CA ALA A 309 -37.98 37.31 10.04
C ALA A 309 -38.59 36.00 10.54
N GLY A 310 -39.70 36.11 11.29
CA GLY A 310 -40.38 34.97 11.88
C GLY A 310 -40.78 33.94 10.83
N SER A 311 -40.43 32.68 11.09
CA SER A 311 -41.10 31.55 10.46
C SER A 311 -41.43 30.54 11.55
N SER A 312 -42.67 30.66 12.03
CA SER A 312 -43.37 29.69 12.85
C SER A 312 -43.59 28.41 12.05
N ASN A 313 -42.56 27.56 11.96
CA ASN A 313 -42.73 26.15 11.62
C ASN A 313 -41.66 25.33 12.34
N GLY A 314 -42.10 24.43 13.23
CA GLY A 314 -41.29 23.61 14.13
C GLY A 314 -40.40 22.55 13.44
N GLY A 315 -39.90 22.80 12.24
CA GLY A 315 -38.94 21.94 11.53
C GLY A 315 -37.47 22.35 11.71
N GLY A 316 -37.19 23.54 12.24
CA GLY A 316 -35.81 24.05 12.42
C GLY A 316 -34.97 23.26 13.43
N GLY A 317 -35.59 22.73 14.49
CA GLY A 317 -34.89 21.97 15.52
C GLY A 317 -34.30 20.64 15.03
N GLN A 318 -34.92 20.00 14.02
CA GLN A 318 -34.42 18.77 13.44
C GLN A 318 -33.23 19.03 12.50
N GLN A 319 -33.26 20.12 11.72
CA GLN A 319 -32.13 20.55 10.89
C GLN A 319 -30.92 20.93 11.77
N GLN A 320 -31.16 21.62 12.90
CA GLN A 320 -30.13 22.02 13.85
C GLN A 320 -29.54 20.81 14.60
N ALA A 321 -30.37 19.86 15.05
CA ALA A 321 -29.90 18.62 15.69
C ALA A 321 -29.08 17.73 14.74
N MET A 322 -29.49 17.61 13.48
CA MET A 322 -28.73 16.87 12.46
C MET A 322 -27.38 17.54 12.16
N SER A 323 -27.32 18.88 12.13
CA SER A 323 -26.06 19.61 11.95
C SER A 323 -25.06 19.38 13.11
N LEU A 324 -25.55 19.34 14.36
CA LEU A 324 -24.71 19.05 15.54
C LEU A 324 -24.17 17.60 15.54
N ALA A 325 -24.98 16.63 15.09
CA ALA A 325 -24.55 15.24 14.96
C ALA A 325 -23.46 15.08 13.89
N ILE A 326 -23.61 15.76 12.75
CA ILE A 326 -22.63 15.75 11.66
C ILE A 326 -21.30 16.40 12.12
N LEU A 327 -21.36 17.49 12.88
CA LEU A 327 -20.18 18.14 13.45
C LEU A 327 -19.40 17.24 14.42
N ARG A 328 -20.09 16.40 15.21
CA ARG A 328 -19.42 15.40 16.08
C ARG A 328 -18.63 14.37 15.27
N VAL A 329 -19.18 13.89 14.16
CA VAL A 329 -18.48 12.95 13.27
C VAL A 329 -17.30 13.63 12.58
N ILE A 330 -17.44 14.88 12.15
CA ILE A 330 -16.35 15.66 11.54
C ILE A 330 -15.18 15.85 12.51
N ARG A 331 -15.43 15.99 13.82
CA ARG A 331 -14.35 16.03 14.82
C ARG A 331 -13.52 14.75 14.84
N LEU A 332 -14.11 13.57 14.60
CA LEU A 332 -13.35 12.31 14.51
C LEU A 332 -12.37 12.32 13.34
N VAL A 333 -12.71 12.99 12.23
CA VAL A 333 -11.82 13.11 11.07
C VAL A 333 -10.52 13.84 11.44
N ARG A 334 -10.53 14.70 12.47
CA ARG A 334 -9.30 15.39 12.97
C ARG A 334 -8.25 14.39 13.45
N VAL A 335 -8.62 13.17 13.87
CA VAL A 335 -7.67 12.11 14.26
C VAL A 335 -6.75 11.73 13.10
N PHE A 336 -7.23 11.77 11.86
CA PHE A 336 -6.43 11.39 10.69
C PHE A 336 -5.20 12.27 10.46
N ARG A 337 -5.12 13.47 11.05
CA ARG A 337 -3.89 14.28 10.98
C ARG A 337 -2.69 13.59 11.63
N ILE A 338 -2.88 12.56 12.48
CA ILE A 338 -1.79 11.71 12.96
C ILE A 338 -0.99 11.10 11.80
N PHE A 339 -1.67 10.79 10.69
CA PHE A 339 -1.02 10.26 9.50
C PHE A 339 -0.13 11.28 8.78
N LYS A 340 -0.21 12.60 9.07
CA LYS A 340 0.78 13.56 8.55
C LYS A 340 2.20 13.23 9.03
N LEU A 341 2.35 12.56 10.18
CA LEU A 341 3.65 12.06 10.64
C LEU A 341 4.29 11.07 9.65
N SER A 342 3.51 10.44 8.78
CA SER A 342 4.04 9.52 7.76
C SER A 342 5.02 10.20 6.81
N ARG A 343 4.88 11.50 6.53
CA ARG A 343 5.84 12.25 5.72
C ARG A 343 7.22 12.33 6.37
N HIS A 344 7.26 12.35 7.70
CA HIS A 344 8.47 12.48 8.51
C HIS A 344 8.94 11.17 9.14
N SER A 345 8.22 10.07 8.91
CA SER A 345 8.53 8.74 9.46
C SER A 345 8.71 7.74 8.33
N LYS A 346 9.96 7.40 8.04
CA LYS A 346 10.34 6.34 7.10
C LYS A 346 9.65 5.01 7.44
N GLY A 347 9.62 4.65 8.73
CA GLY A 347 8.93 3.44 9.20
C GLY A 347 7.45 3.40 8.83
N LEU A 348 6.74 4.54 8.91
CA LEU A 348 5.33 4.60 8.53
C LEU A 348 5.12 4.58 7.01
N GLN A 349 6.09 5.08 6.23
CA GLN A 349 6.11 4.94 4.76
C GLN A 349 6.31 3.49 4.35
N ILE A 350 7.29 2.81 4.96
CA ILE A 350 7.56 1.39 4.77
C ILE A 350 6.31 0.58 5.10
N LEU A 351 5.69 0.83 6.27
CA LEU A 351 4.44 0.18 6.64
C LEU A 351 3.34 0.37 5.58
N GLY A 352 3.19 1.59 5.04
CA GLY A 352 2.23 1.87 3.97
C GLY A 352 2.52 1.10 2.68
N GLN A 353 3.79 0.99 2.28
CA GLN A 353 4.21 0.20 1.12
C GLN A 353 3.96 -1.29 1.34
N THR A 354 4.30 -1.82 2.53
CA THR A 354 4.04 -3.20 2.94
C THR A 354 2.56 -3.52 2.87
N LEU A 355 1.70 -2.66 3.43
CA LEU A 355 0.25 -2.87 3.42
C LEU A 355 -0.30 -2.86 1.98
N LYS A 356 0.15 -1.91 1.14
CA LYS A 356 -0.24 -1.86 -0.27
C LYS A 356 0.16 -3.12 -1.03
N ALA A 357 1.38 -3.61 -0.82
CA ALA A 357 1.88 -4.84 -1.43
C ALA A 357 1.18 -6.10 -0.89
N SER A 358 0.71 -6.06 0.36
CA SER A 358 0.10 -7.21 1.05
C SER A 358 -1.42 -7.16 1.10
N MET A 359 -2.07 -6.34 0.25
CA MET A 359 -3.53 -6.15 0.26
C MET A 359 -4.28 -7.47 0.00
N ARG A 360 -3.71 -8.38 -0.79
CA ARG A 360 -4.30 -9.69 -1.08
C ARG A 360 -4.32 -10.56 0.18
N GLU A 361 -3.22 -10.61 0.90
CA GLU A 361 -3.02 -11.38 2.12
C GLU A 361 -3.87 -10.82 3.26
N LEU A 362 -3.91 -9.49 3.40
CA LEU A 362 -4.78 -8.80 4.33
C LEU A 362 -6.27 -9.07 4.03
N GLY A 363 -6.65 -9.08 2.75
CA GLY A 363 -7.99 -9.46 2.32
C GLY A 363 -8.35 -10.90 2.68
N LEU A 364 -7.41 -11.84 2.51
CA LEU A 364 -7.60 -13.24 2.93
C LEU A 364 -7.73 -13.39 4.45
N LEU A 365 -6.93 -12.64 5.23
CA LEU A 365 -7.04 -12.63 6.69
C LEU A 365 -8.43 -12.19 7.14
N ILE A 366 -8.91 -11.05 6.62
CA ILE A 366 -10.24 -10.52 6.95
C ILE A 366 -11.34 -11.50 6.52
N PHE A 367 -11.18 -12.13 5.35
CA PHE A 367 -12.14 -13.11 4.84
C PHE A 367 -12.26 -14.35 5.74
N PHE A 368 -11.13 -14.95 6.14
CA PHE A 368 -11.15 -16.11 7.04
C PHE A 368 -11.63 -15.75 8.44
N LEU A 369 -11.24 -14.57 8.95
CA LEU A 369 -11.75 -14.07 10.23
C LEU A 369 -13.27 -13.91 10.20
N PHE A 370 -13.82 -13.33 9.12
CA PHE A 370 -15.25 -13.14 8.96
C PHE A 370 -16.02 -14.47 8.92
N ILE A 371 -15.51 -15.46 8.19
CA ILE A 371 -16.09 -16.82 8.17
C ILE A 371 -16.07 -17.43 9.58
N GLY A 372 -14.94 -17.34 10.28
CA GLY A 372 -14.79 -17.86 11.63
C GLY A 372 -15.75 -17.19 12.61
N VAL A 373 -15.88 -15.86 12.55
CA VAL A 373 -16.81 -15.09 13.39
C VAL A 373 -18.24 -15.57 13.20
N ILE A 374 -18.72 -15.70 11.96
CA ILE A 374 -20.09 -16.17 11.70
C ILE A 374 -20.28 -17.60 12.21
N LEU A 375 -19.34 -18.49 11.91
CA LEU A 375 -19.41 -19.91 12.27
C LEU A 375 -19.44 -20.12 13.79
N PHE A 376 -18.47 -19.58 14.51
CA PHE A 376 -18.34 -19.79 15.95
C PHE A 376 -19.40 -19.04 16.75
N SER A 377 -19.83 -17.86 16.28
CA SER A 377 -20.93 -17.12 16.93
C SER A 377 -22.26 -17.85 16.79
N SER A 378 -22.54 -18.45 15.63
CA SER A 378 -23.73 -19.27 15.44
C SER A 378 -23.69 -20.52 16.32
N ALA A 379 -22.53 -21.20 16.37
CA ALA A 379 -22.36 -22.42 17.16
C ALA A 379 -22.50 -22.16 18.67
N VAL A 380 -21.88 -21.10 19.20
CA VAL A 380 -21.97 -20.79 20.63
C VAL A 380 -23.37 -20.33 21.01
N TYR A 381 -24.04 -19.55 20.15
CA TYR A 381 -25.42 -19.12 20.38
C TYR A 381 -26.35 -20.33 20.56
N PHE A 382 -26.31 -21.30 19.64
CA PHE A 382 -27.13 -22.51 19.77
C PHE A 382 -26.70 -23.42 20.92
N ALA A 383 -25.42 -23.43 21.29
CA ALA A 383 -24.94 -24.21 22.43
C ALA A 383 -25.36 -23.63 23.79
N GLU A 384 -25.64 -22.32 23.84
CA GLU A 384 -25.95 -21.57 25.06
C GLU A 384 -27.41 -21.08 25.11
N ALA A 385 -28.23 -21.37 24.08
CA ALA A 385 -29.58 -20.84 23.94
C ALA A 385 -30.54 -21.25 25.06
N ASP A 386 -30.31 -22.41 25.67
CA ASP A 386 -31.18 -22.98 26.72
C ASP A 386 -30.73 -22.60 28.15
N ASP A 387 -29.61 -21.88 28.31
CA ASP A 387 -29.08 -21.50 29.62
C ASP A 387 -29.52 -20.06 29.99
N PRO A 388 -30.25 -19.87 31.11
CA PRO A 388 -30.71 -18.54 31.53
C PRO A 388 -29.59 -17.61 32.02
N GLU A 389 -28.41 -18.12 32.35
CA GLU A 389 -27.22 -17.32 32.69
C GLU A 389 -26.37 -16.97 31.45
N SER A 390 -26.83 -17.37 30.25
CA SER A 390 -26.12 -17.10 29.00
C SER A 390 -26.03 -15.61 28.69
N HIS A 391 -24.83 -15.18 28.31
CA HIS A 391 -24.57 -13.83 27.81
C HIS A 391 -24.87 -13.69 26.30
N PHE A 392 -25.24 -14.77 25.60
CA PHE A 392 -25.37 -14.80 24.14
C PHE A 392 -26.82 -14.53 23.70
N SER A 393 -27.24 -13.27 23.76
CA SER A 393 -28.63 -12.87 23.43
C SER A 393 -28.98 -13.01 21.94
N SER A 394 -28.02 -12.84 21.04
CA SER A 394 -28.21 -13.00 19.60
C SER A 394 -26.90 -13.38 18.89
N ILE A 395 -26.99 -13.89 17.67
CA ILE A 395 -25.80 -14.22 16.86
C ILE A 395 -24.93 -12.97 16.59
N PRO A 396 -25.48 -11.79 16.23
CA PRO A 396 -24.69 -10.57 16.12
C PRO A 396 -24.02 -10.14 17.42
N ASP A 397 -24.67 -10.28 18.58
CA ASP A 397 -24.03 -9.99 19.87
C ASP A 397 -22.86 -10.96 20.13
N ALA A 398 -23.02 -12.23 19.74
CA ALA A 398 -21.97 -13.23 19.80
C ALA A 398 -20.77 -12.95 18.86
N PHE A 399 -20.92 -12.09 17.84
CA PHE A 399 -19.79 -11.67 16.99
C PHE A 399 -18.68 -11.00 17.81
N TRP A 400 -19.06 -10.19 18.80
CA TRP A 400 -18.09 -9.54 19.71
C TRP A 400 -17.23 -10.59 20.43
N TRP A 401 -17.89 -11.58 21.05
CA TRP A 401 -17.20 -12.68 21.72
C TRP A 401 -16.29 -13.46 20.75
N ALA A 402 -16.76 -13.78 19.54
CA ALA A 402 -15.97 -14.54 18.58
C ALA A 402 -14.74 -13.76 18.09
N VAL A 403 -14.86 -12.45 17.79
CA VAL A 403 -13.71 -11.61 17.41
C VAL A 403 -12.69 -11.56 18.56
N VAL A 404 -13.15 -11.28 19.78
CA VAL A 404 -12.30 -11.18 20.98
C VAL A 404 -11.61 -12.51 21.31
N THR A 405 -12.29 -13.63 21.10
CA THR A 405 -11.75 -14.98 21.35
C THR A 405 -10.78 -15.41 20.25
N MET A 406 -11.13 -15.20 18.97
CA MET A 406 -10.26 -15.57 17.84
C MET A 406 -8.97 -14.75 17.80
N THR A 407 -9.02 -13.49 18.23
CA THR A 407 -7.85 -12.61 18.36
C THR A 407 -7.09 -12.80 19.67
N THR A 408 -7.51 -13.75 20.51
CA THR A 408 -6.89 -14.08 21.81
C THR A 408 -6.87 -12.93 22.82
N VAL A 409 -7.74 -11.92 22.66
CA VAL A 409 -7.85 -10.78 23.58
C VAL A 409 -8.54 -11.20 24.89
N GLY A 410 -9.69 -11.87 24.79
CA GLY A 410 -10.36 -12.50 25.93
C GLY A 410 -10.72 -11.59 27.11
N TYR A 411 -11.47 -10.49 26.87
CA TYR A 411 -11.89 -9.57 27.94
C TYR A 411 -12.66 -10.24 29.10
N GLY A 412 -13.40 -11.32 28.82
CA GLY A 412 -14.14 -12.10 29.83
C GLY A 412 -15.52 -11.56 30.19
N ASP A 413 -15.94 -10.48 29.54
CA ASP A 413 -17.26 -9.86 29.61
C ASP A 413 -18.37 -10.76 29.02
N MET A 414 -18.04 -11.54 27.97
CA MET A 414 -18.87 -12.62 27.45
C MET A 414 -18.09 -13.95 27.51
N ARG A 415 -18.73 -15.02 28.01
CA ARG A 415 -18.13 -16.36 28.07
C ARG A 415 -19.21 -17.46 28.07
N PRO A 416 -18.94 -18.61 27.44
CA PRO A 416 -19.85 -19.76 27.52
C PRO A 416 -19.85 -20.40 28.91
N VAL A 417 -21.04 -20.69 29.43
CA VAL A 417 -21.26 -21.35 30.71
C VAL A 417 -21.48 -22.85 30.53
N THR A 418 -22.14 -23.27 29.45
CA THR A 418 -22.44 -24.68 29.19
C THR A 418 -21.19 -25.45 28.75
N VAL A 419 -21.26 -26.78 28.86
CA VAL A 419 -20.19 -27.67 28.37
C VAL A 419 -20.05 -27.56 26.85
N GLY A 420 -21.17 -27.45 26.13
CA GLY A 420 -21.19 -27.31 24.67
C GLY A 420 -20.52 -26.02 24.22
N GLY A 421 -20.87 -24.89 24.83
CA GLY A 421 -20.26 -23.60 24.53
C GLY A 421 -18.76 -23.57 24.87
N LYS A 422 -18.32 -24.25 25.94
CA LYS A 422 -16.88 -24.37 26.27
C LYS A 422 -16.10 -25.17 25.23
N ILE A 423 -16.68 -26.22 24.64
CA ILE A 423 -16.07 -26.94 23.52
C ILE A 423 -15.96 -26.02 22.30
N VAL A 424 -17.03 -25.30 21.96
CA VAL A 424 -17.04 -24.32 20.87
C VAL A 424 -15.98 -23.24 21.09
N GLY A 425 -15.89 -22.68 22.29
CA GLY A 425 -14.89 -21.67 22.66
C GLY A 425 -13.46 -22.19 22.55
N SER A 426 -13.21 -23.43 22.95
CA SER A 426 -11.89 -24.06 22.82
C SER A 426 -11.48 -24.21 21.34
N LEU A 427 -12.40 -24.67 20.49
CA LEU A 427 -12.17 -24.78 19.04
C LEU A 427 -12.01 -23.39 18.39
N CYS A 428 -12.80 -22.41 18.83
CA CYS A 428 -12.74 -21.03 18.35
C CYS A 428 -11.37 -20.40 18.61
N ALA A 429 -10.83 -20.54 19.82
CA ALA A 429 -9.51 -20.02 20.18
C ALA A 429 -8.40 -20.64 19.32
N ILE A 430 -8.40 -21.97 19.15
CA ILE A 430 -7.42 -22.68 18.31
C ILE A 430 -7.53 -22.21 16.85
N ALA A 431 -8.75 -22.15 16.31
CA ALA A 431 -8.98 -21.70 14.95
C ALA A 431 -8.57 -20.24 14.72
N GLY A 432 -8.77 -19.36 15.70
CA GLY A 432 -8.35 -17.97 15.67
C GLY A 432 -6.83 -17.81 15.55
N VAL A 433 -6.07 -18.50 16.40
CA VAL A 433 -4.60 -18.52 16.35
C VAL A 433 -4.11 -19.00 14.99
N LEU A 434 -4.66 -20.11 14.48
CA LEU A 434 -4.29 -20.65 13.17
C LEU A 434 -4.64 -19.68 12.03
N THR A 435 -5.81 -19.04 12.09
CA THR A 435 -6.27 -18.08 11.07
C THR A 435 -5.34 -16.86 10.99
N ILE A 436 -4.90 -16.32 12.14
CA ILE A 436 -3.99 -15.18 12.19
C ILE A 436 -2.57 -15.59 11.79
N ALA A 437 -2.12 -16.79 12.19
CA ALA A 437 -0.76 -17.26 11.92
C ALA A 437 -0.44 -17.48 10.44
N LEU A 438 -1.43 -17.72 9.56
CA LEU A 438 -1.16 -18.01 8.15
C LEU A 438 -0.76 -16.77 7.32
N PRO A 439 -1.48 -15.63 7.36
CA PRO A 439 -1.16 -14.48 6.51
C PRO A 439 -0.05 -13.58 7.07
N VAL A 440 0.11 -13.55 8.40
CA VAL A 440 1.07 -12.67 9.08
C VAL A 440 2.52 -12.86 8.62
N PRO A 441 3.07 -14.09 8.48
CA PRO A 441 4.44 -14.29 8.00
C PRO A 441 4.71 -13.69 6.62
N VAL A 442 3.72 -13.69 5.71
CA VAL A 442 3.87 -13.09 4.38
C VAL A 442 3.93 -11.57 4.48
N ILE A 443 3.05 -10.96 5.30
CA ILE A 443 3.07 -9.52 5.57
C ILE A 443 4.41 -9.11 6.21
N VAL A 444 4.90 -9.90 7.18
CA VAL A 444 6.19 -9.67 7.85
C VAL A 444 7.36 -9.82 6.86
N SER A 445 7.31 -10.80 5.94
CA SER A 445 8.32 -10.96 4.90
C SER A 445 8.37 -9.75 3.97
N ASN A 446 7.20 -9.24 3.54
CA ASN A 446 7.11 -8.01 2.76
C ASN A 446 7.61 -6.79 3.53
N PHE A 447 7.29 -6.69 4.83
CA PHE A 447 7.83 -5.63 5.70
C PHE A 447 9.36 -5.68 5.73
N ASN A 448 9.92 -6.87 5.96
CA ASN A 448 11.36 -7.05 6.05
C ASN A 448 12.07 -6.69 4.72
N TYR A 449 11.47 -7.07 3.59
CA TYR A 449 11.95 -6.70 2.26
C TYR A 449 12.01 -5.16 2.08
N PHE A 450 10.91 -4.45 2.35
CA PHE A 450 10.88 -2.99 2.19
C PHE A 450 11.73 -2.25 3.22
N TYR A 451 11.82 -2.78 4.44
CA TYR A 451 12.65 -2.23 5.51
C TYR A 451 14.14 -2.31 5.15
N HIS A 452 14.64 -3.50 4.82
CA HIS A 452 16.04 -3.69 4.43
C HIS A 452 16.40 -2.89 3.18
N ARG A 453 15.51 -2.86 2.20
CA ARG A 453 15.71 -2.05 0.99
C ARG A 453 15.97 -0.59 1.35
N GLU A 454 15.10 0.03 2.15
CA GLU A 454 15.27 1.45 2.51
C GLU A 454 16.50 1.70 3.38
N THR A 455 16.87 0.80 4.30
CA THR A 455 18.09 0.96 5.11
C THR A 455 19.38 0.80 4.29
N ASP A 456 19.43 -0.15 3.36
CA ASP A 456 20.61 -0.36 2.51
C ASP A 456 20.84 0.82 1.55
N HIS A 457 19.77 1.56 1.22
CA HIS A 457 19.84 2.82 0.47
C HIS A 457 20.40 3.99 1.27
N GLU A 458 20.29 4.00 2.61
CA GLU A 458 20.87 5.06 3.44
C GLU A 458 22.39 4.89 3.65
N GLU A 459 22.92 3.67 3.44
CA GLU A 459 24.33 3.34 3.61
C GLU A 459 25.17 3.53 2.32
N GLN A 460 24.55 3.71 1.16
CA GLN A 460 25.19 4.00 -0.14
C GLN A 460 25.21 5.49 -0.44
#